data_AF-A0A8B6EPD4-F1
#
_entry.id   AF-A0A8B6EPD4-F1
#
_cell.length_a   1.000
_cell.length_b   1.000
_cell.length_c   1.000
_cell.angle_alpha   90.00
_cell.angle_beta   90.00
_cell.angle_gamma   90.00
#
_symmetry.space_group_name_H-M   'P 1'
#
loop_
_entity.id
_entity.type
_entity.pdbx_description
1 polymer ?
#
loop_
_entity_poly.entity_id
_entity_poly.type
_entity_poly.pdbx_seq_one_letter_code
_entity_poly.pdbx_strand_id
1 'polypeptide(L)'
;MADVNTVDGDDEIVGPDKKKQKTSPSLKEGILLGYGNPLLDISVNGTEEFLNKYDLKPDNAILAEDKHKSMYSDMAKTFADHVEYIPGGATLNAIKLAQWLLRVPDATSFFGCVKKDEFGDILEKKAKEIGVNVKFQYTDKESTGTCAVIVTGKNRSMCANLAAANLFTEDHLNNSENWSLVEKAQFYYIAGFALTVSPPSILRIAKHSHEKNKTFCMNLSAPFLCQFFKDPMLQTLPYVDVLFGNETEAETFAKENNLETTDRKEIGKKLAGWKKENTSKSRVVVITQGDGNVIVAQDDRVTEYPIIPIAADDIVDTNGAGDAFVGGYLSQLVQGKSIEECVRCGNYSANLVIQRSGCTFPEKPSFQ
;
A
#
# COMPACT_ATOMS: atom_id res chain seq x y z
N MET A 1 17.88 56.82 65.08
CA MET A 1 18.50 55.61 65.63
C MET A 1 18.31 54.50 64.63
N ALA A 2 19.44 53.90 64.21
CA ALA A 2 19.64 52.62 63.51
C ALA A 2 19.16 52.46 62.05
N ASP A 3 20.15 52.43 61.16
CA ASP A 3 20.24 51.67 59.90
C ASP A 3 19.95 50.16 60.09
N VAL A 4 19.54 49.44 59.03
CA VAL A 4 20.14 48.16 58.56
C VAL A 4 19.76 47.88 57.09
N ASN A 5 20.77 47.52 56.29
CA ASN A 5 20.79 47.04 54.90
C ASN A 5 20.14 45.65 54.65
N THR A 6 19.94 45.32 53.37
CA THR A 6 20.26 44.06 52.62
C THR A 6 19.09 43.50 51.78
N VAL A 7 19.17 43.47 50.44
CA VAL A 7 19.79 42.52 49.45
C VAL A 7 18.80 41.45 48.93
N ASP A 8 18.60 41.48 47.61
CA ASP A 8 18.34 40.46 46.57
C ASP A 8 17.42 39.24 46.78
N GLY A 9 16.67 38.93 45.72
CA GLY A 9 16.06 37.61 45.48
C GLY A 9 15.06 37.61 44.33
N ASP A 10 15.56 37.40 43.11
CA ASP A 10 14.78 37.03 41.92
C ASP A 10 14.00 35.73 42.16
N ASP A 11 12.75 35.67 41.68
CA ASP A 11 12.09 34.42 41.27
C ASP A 11 10.95 34.75 40.29
N GLU A 12 11.30 35.01 39.02
CA GLU A 12 10.37 34.89 37.90
C GLU A 12 10.08 33.41 37.66
N ILE A 13 8.91 32.95 38.09
CA ILE A 13 8.37 31.64 37.72
C ILE A 13 7.92 31.72 36.25
N VAL A 14 8.82 31.34 35.34
CA VAL A 14 8.52 31.11 33.92
C VAL A 14 7.63 29.87 33.81
N GLY A 15 6.35 30.08 33.51
CA GLY A 15 5.39 29.00 33.21
C GLY A 15 5.78 28.25 31.93
N PRO A 16 5.41 26.97 31.79
CA PRO A 16 5.89 26.14 30.70
C PRO A 16 5.34 26.65 29.36
N ASP A 17 6.29 26.83 28.44
CA ASP A 17 6.11 27.17 27.04
C ASP A 17 5.03 26.28 26.41
N LYS A 18 3.87 26.87 26.11
CA LYS A 18 2.86 26.23 25.27
C LYS A 18 3.42 26.17 23.85
N LYS A 19 4.18 25.10 23.55
CA LYS A 19 4.44 24.68 22.17
C LYS A 19 3.11 24.70 21.43
N LYS A 20 2.98 25.63 20.49
CA LYS A 20 1.86 25.67 19.53
C LYS A 20 1.81 24.29 18.87
N GLN A 21 0.87 23.45 19.29
CA GLN A 21 0.45 22.30 18.51
C GLN A 21 0.08 22.85 17.14
N LYS A 22 0.84 22.50 16.10
CA LYS A 22 0.42 22.71 14.72
C LYS A 22 -0.94 22.04 14.62
N THR A 23 -1.98 22.85 14.45
CA THR A 23 -3.32 22.38 14.14
C THR A 23 -3.20 21.45 12.93
N SER A 24 -3.67 20.21 13.07
CA SER A 24 -3.70 19.26 11.95
C SER A 24 -4.35 19.94 10.76
N PRO A 25 -3.73 19.96 9.56
CA PRO A 25 -4.42 20.48 8.39
C PRO A 25 -5.73 19.73 8.29
N SER A 26 -6.85 20.47 8.22
CA SER A 26 -8.17 19.87 8.01
C SER A 26 -8.04 18.91 6.82
N LEU A 27 -8.20 17.61 7.04
CA LEU A 27 -8.14 16.59 5.99
C LEU A 27 -9.04 17.05 4.84
N LYS A 28 -8.48 17.13 3.63
CA LYS A 28 -9.19 17.61 2.45
C LYS A 28 -9.57 16.44 1.56
N GLU A 29 -10.63 16.64 0.81
CA GLU A 29 -10.96 15.84 -0.36
C GLU A 29 -9.72 15.71 -1.27
N GLY A 30 -9.50 14.54 -1.85
CA GLY A 30 -8.39 14.25 -2.78
C GLY A 30 -7.00 14.42 -2.18
N ILE A 31 -6.81 14.26 -0.86
CA ILE A 31 -5.50 14.39 -0.20
C ILE A 31 -4.52 13.28 -0.62
N LEU A 32 -5.04 12.07 -0.89
CA LEU A 32 -4.27 10.88 -1.24
C LEU A 32 -4.70 10.34 -2.62
N LEU A 33 -3.76 10.12 -3.52
CA LEU A 33 -4.03 9.50 -4.82
C LEU A 33 -3.31 8.16 -4.95
N GLY A 34 -4.07 7.11 -5.27
CA GLY A 34 -3.54 5.81 -5.64
C GLY A 34 -3.56 5.58 -7.15
N TYR A 35 -2.53 4.92 -7.66
CA TYR A 35 -2.55 4.32 -9.00
C TYR A 35 -2.12 2.86 -8.93
N GLY A 36 -2.87 1.97 -9.58
CA GLY A 36 -2.51 0.57 -9.68
C GLY A 36 -3.46 -0.25 -10.53
N ASN A 37 -3.43 -1.55 -10.32
CA ASN A 37 -4.18 -2.53 -11.10
C ASN A 37 -5.48 -2.88 -10.34
N PRO A 38 -6.65 -2.37 -10.74
CA PRO A 38 -7.93 -2.79 -10.17
C PRO A 38 -8.23 -4.21 -10.68
N LEU A 39 -8.34 -5.17 -9.75
CA LEU A 39 -8.60 -6.57 -10.07
C LEU A 39 -9.77 -7.06 -9.24
N LEU A 40 -10.65 -7.88 -9.83
CA LEU A 40 -11.64 -8.62 -9.04
C LEU A 40 -11.00 -9.90 -8.54
N ASP A 41 -10.86 -10.04 -7.22
CA ASP A 41 -10.38 -11.26 -6.61
C ASP A 41 -11.49 -12.31 -6.66
N ILE A 42 -11.17 -13.49 -7.19
CA ILE A 42 -11.99 -14.69 -7.21
C ILE A 42 -11.39 -15.63 -6.18
N SER A 43 -11.95 -15.64 -4.98
CA SER A 43 -11.40 -16.38 -3.84
C SER A 43 -12.17 -17.67 -3.58
N VAL A 44 -11.43 -18.76 -3.33
CA VAL A 44 -11.97 -20.08 -3.01
C VAL A 44 -11.11 -20.77 -1.96
N ASN A 45 -11.73 -21.59 -1.12
CA ASN A 45 -11.02 -22.62 -0.34
C ASN A 45 -10.71 -23.80 -1.28
N GLY A 46 -9.48 -23.85 -1.77
CA GLY A 46 -9.02 -24.86 -2.73
C GLY A 46 -8.30 -26.03 -2.08
N THR A 47 -7.66 -26.84 -2.90
CA THR A 47 -6.86 -28.00 -2.46
C THR A 47 -5.46 -27.96 -3.06
N GLU A 48 -4.52 -28.71 -2.47
CA GLU A 48 -3.17 -28.84 -3.01
C GLU A 48 -3.17 -29.46 -4.41
N GLU A 49 -4.09 -30.40 -4.69
CA GLU A 49 -4.25 -30.97 -6.03
C GLU A 49 -4.65 -29.91 -7.06
N PHE A 50 -5.50 -28.95 -6.66
CA PHE A 50 -5.91 -27.85 -7.54
C PHE A 50 -4.73 -26.90 -7.82
N LEU A 51 -3.91 -26.59 -6.82
CA LEU A 51 -2.68 -25.81 -7.02
C LEU A 51 -1.73 -26.51 -7.99
N ASN A 52 -1.48 -27.80 -7.76
CA ASN A 52 -0.59 -28.62 -8.59
C ASN A 52 -1.07 -28.72 -10.03
N LYS A 53 -2.39 -28.77 -10.28
CA LYS A 53 -2.97 -28.78 -11.64
C LYS A 53 -2.54 -27.56 -12.48
N TYR A 54 -2.25 -26.43 -11.84
CA TYR A 54 -1.89 -25.17 -12.50
C TYR A 54 -0.47 -24.71 -12.18
N ASP A 55 0.38 -25.60 -11.67
CA ASP A 55 1.76 -25.30 -11.27
C ASP A 55 1.88 -24.12 -10.28
N LEU A 56 0.89 -23.96 -9.42
CA LEU A 56 0.87 -22.91 -8.41
C LEU A 56 1.55 -23.37 -7.13
N LYS A 57 2.40 -22.51 -6.57
CA LYS A 57 3.01 -22.73 -5.24
C LYS A 57 2.11 -22.12 -4.16
N PRO A 58 2.02 -22.75 -2.98
CA PRO A 58 1.41 -22.09 -1.83
C PRO A 58 2.21 -20.82 -1.46
N ASP A 59 1.51 -19.84 -0.89
CA ASP A 59 2.08 -18.57 -0.40
C ASP A 59 2.93 -17.83 -1.45
N ASN A 60 2.36 -17.65 -2.64
CA ASN A 60 3.05 -17.07 -3.79
C ASN A 60 2.13 -16.17 -4.62
N ALA A 61 2.72 -15.21 -5.32
CA ALA A 61 2.03 -14.29 -6.21
C ALA A 61 2.68 -14.29 -7.60
N ILE A 62 1.93 -14.64 -8.63
CA ILE A 62 2.40 -14.68 -10.03
C ILE A 62 1.45 -13.97 -10.98
N LEU A 63 1.93 -13.66 -12.18
CA LEU A 63 1.08 -13.26 -13.31
C LEU A 63 0.58 -14.50 -14.04
N ALA A 64 -0.65 -14.44 -14.54
CA ALA A 64 -1.24 -15.51 -15.33
C ALA A 64 -0.50 -15.69 -16.66
N GLU A 65 -0.38 -16.95 -17.08
CA GLU A 65 0.18 -17.38 -18.35
C GLU A 65 -0.92 -18.11 -19.11
N ASP A 66 -0.67 -18.53 -20.36
CA ASP A 66 -1.67 -19.24 -21.16
C ASP A 66 -2.22 -20.50 -20.47
N LYS A 67 -1.37 -21.23 -19.73
CA LYS A 67 -1.77 -22.42 -18.96
C LYS A 67 -2.74 -22.10 -17.80
N HIS A 68 -2.76 -20.86 -17.32
CA HIS A 68 -3.61 -20.40 -16.22
C HIS A 68 -4.99 -19.91 -16.70
N LYS A 69 -5.20 -19.70 -18.01
CA LYS A 69 -6.45 -19.07 -18.52
C LYS A 69 -7.72 -19.83 -18.16
N SER A 70 -7.70 -21.17 -18.26
CA SER A 70 -8.87 -22.01 -17.92
C SER A 70 -9.16 -22.05 -16.42
N MET A 71 -8.14 -21.78 -15.58
CA MET A 71 -8.20 -21.88 -14.12
C MET A 71 -9.35 -21.07 -13.53
N TYR A 72 -9.54 -19.82 -13.94
CA TYR A 72 -10.59 -18.95 -13.39
C TYR A 72 -11.99 -19.55 -13.58
N SER A 73 -12.24 -20.15 -14.75
CA SER A 73 -13.51 -20.83 -15.02
C SER A 73 -13.63 -22.17 -14.31
N ASP A 74 -12.52 -22.90 -14.17
CA ASP A 74 -12.47 -24.18 -13.46
C ASP A 74 -12.65 -23.97 -11.94
N MET A 75 -12.11 -22.89 -11.38
CA MET A 75 -12.33 -22.48 -9.98
C MET A 75 -13.81 -22.22 -9.74
N ALA A 76 -14.44 -21.39 -10.58
CA ALA A 76 -15.85 -21.03 -10.45
C ALA A 76 -16.78 -22.26 -10.59
N LYS A 77 -16.38 -23.28 -11.36
CA LYS A 77 -17.15 -24.53 -11.51
C LYS A 77 -16.89 -25.52 -10.38
N THR A 78 -15.63 -25.70 -9.99
CA THR A 78 -15.21 -26.73 -9.02
C THR A 78 -15.63 -26.35 -7.61
N PHE A 79 -15.57 -25.06 -7.28
CA PHE A 79 -15.86 -24.53 -5.94
C PHE A 79 -17.11 -23.65 -5.93
N ALA A 80 -18.07 -23.92 -6.83
CA ALA A 80 -19.21 -23.04 -7.12
C ALA A 80 -19.98 -22.57 -5.86
N ASP A 81 -20.11 -23.41 -4.85
CA ASP A 81 -20.84 -23.10 -3.60
C ASP A 81 -20.07 -22.18 -2.64
N HIS A 82 -18.80 -21.89 -2.91
CA HIS A 82 -17.87 -21.19 -2.02
C HIS A 82 -16.97 -20.17 -2.72
N VAL A 83 -17.34 -19.72 -3.92
CA VAL A 83 -16.60 -18.67 -4.64
C VAL A 83 -17.02 -17.30 -4.12
N GLU A 84 -16.05 -16.53 -3.64
CA GLU A 84 -16.23 -15.13 -3.26
C GLU A 84 -15.65 -14.20 -4.31
N TYR A 85 -16.41 -13.16 -4.67
CA TYR A 85 -15.97 -12.09 -5.57
C TYR A 85 -15.70 -10.84 -4.75
N ILE A 86 -14.42 -10.49 -4.60
CA ILE A 86 -13.97 -9.44 -3.70
C ILE A 86 -13.27 -8.36 -4.53
N PRO A 87 -13.67 -7.08 -4.44
CA PRO A 87 -12.93 -5.98 -5.07
C PRO A 87 -11.50 -5.97 -4.54
N GLY A 88 -10.51 -6.17 -5.40
CA GLY A 88 -9.12 -6.38 -5.03
C GLY A 88 -8.15 -5.47 -5.78
N GLY A 89 -6.91 -5.93 -5.85
CA GLY A 89 -5.77 -5.16 -6.37
C GLY A 89 -5.05 -4.36 -5.28
N ALA A 90 -3.74 -4.56 -5.17
CA ALA A 90 -2.93 -4.11 -4.04
C ALA A 90 -3.08 -2.61 -3.71
N THR A 91 -2.92 -1.73 -4.71
CA THR A 91 -3.12 -0.28 -4.48
C THR A 91 -4.57 0.03 -4.09
N LEU A 92 -5.57 -0.60 -4.71
CA LEU A 92 -6.98 -0.33 -4.43
C LEU A 92 -7.35 -0.78 -3.01
N ASN A 93 -6.81 -1.91 -2.55
CA ASN A 93 -6.97 -2.39 -1.17
C ASN A 93 -6.45 -1.37 -0.15
N ALA A 94 -5.22 -0.89 -0.31
CA ALA A 94 -4.66 0.12 0.58
C ALA A 94 -5.46 1.43 0.56
N ILE A 95 -5.92 1.87 -0.62
CA ILE A 95 -6.70 3.11 -0.78
C ILE A 95 -8.08 3.01 -0.14
N LYS A 96 -8.81 1.90 -0.36
CA LYS A 96 -10.10 1.63 0.30
C LYS A 96 -9.95 1.65 1.81
N LEU A 97 -8.91 1.01 2.34
CA LEU A 97 -8.68 0.97 3.78
C LEU A 97 -8.32 2.35 4.33
N ALA A 98 -7.44 3.10 3.66
CA ALA A 98 -7.12 4.46 4.06
C ALA A 98 -8.38 5.34 4.05
N GLN A 99 -9.21 5.25 3.01
CA GLN A 99 -10.48 5.97 2.92
C GLN A 99 -11.42 5.64 4.08
N TRP A 100 -11.56 4.36 4.41
CA TRP A 100 -12.37 3.87 5.52
C TRP A 100 -11.92 4.42 6.87
N LEU A 101 -10.61 4.50 7.12
CA LEU A 101 -10.03 5.09 8.33
C LEU A 101 -10.19 6.62 8.38
N LEU A 102 -10.05 7.31 7.24
CA LEU A 102 -10.09 8.76 7.16
C LEU A 102 -11.50 9.33 7.35
N ARG A 103 -12.54 8.62 6.91
CA ARG A 103 -13.95 9.00 7.07
C ARG A 103 -14.30 10.42 6.56
N VAL A 104 -13.51 10.92 5.62
CA VAL A 104 -13.77 12.16 4.88
C VAL A 104 -14.13 11.75 3.45
N PRO A 105 -15.35 12.02 2.97
CA PRO A 105 -15.76 11.67 1.62
C PRO A 105 -14.74 12.13 0.57
N ASP A 106 -14.42 11.25 -0.38
CA ASP A 106 -13.49 11.50 -1.48
C ASP A 106 -12.09 11.96 -1.06
N ALA A 107 -11.68 11.74 0.20
CA ALA A 107 -10.32 12.03 0.67
C ALA A 107 -9.26 11.29 -0.15
N THR A 108 -9.60 10.11 -0.64
CA THR A 108 -8.76 9.32 -1.53
C THR A 108 -9.29 9.32 -2.96
N SER A 109 -8.39 9.32 -3.93
CA SER A 109 -8.70 9.11 -5.34
C SER A 109 -7.95 7.89 -5.87
N PHE A 110 -8.52 7.19 -6.86
CA PHE A 110 -7.90 6.00 -7.43
C PHE A 110 -7.93 6.00 -8.96
N PHE A 111 -6.77 5.74 -9.56
CA PHE A 111 -6.60 5.48 -10.98
C PHE A 111 -6.29 4.01 -11.26
N GLY A 112 -6.84 3.51 -12.36
CA GLY A 112 -6.63 2.17 -12.88
C GLY A 112 -7.37 2.01 -14.20
N CYS A 113 -7.20 0.87 -14.89
CA CYS A 113 -7.90 0.59 -16.14
C CYS A 113 -8.84 -0.61 -15.98
N VAL A 114 -10.09 -0.46 -16.41
CA VAL A 114 -11.11 -1.52 -16.40
C VAL A 114 -11.89 -1.52 -17.71
N LYS A 115 -12.69 -2.57 -17.93
CA LYS A 115 -13.74 -2.55 -18.94
C LYS A 115 -15.06 -2.14 -18.31
N LYS A 116 -15.97 -1.57 -19.11
CA LYS A 116 -17.38 -1.42 -18.72
C LYS A 116 -18.10 -2.77 -18.82
N ASP A 117 -17.74 -3.67 -17.92
CA ASP A 117 -18.35 -4.99 -17.75
C ASP A 117 -18.77 -5.18 -16.28
N GLU A 118 -19.43 -6.29 -15.98
CA GLU A 118 -19.95 -6.59 -14.63
C GLU A 118 -18.86 -6.49 -13.55
N PHE A 119 -17.64 -6.94 -13.84
CA PHE A 119 -16.53 -6.91 -12.89
C PHE A 119 -15.99 -5.49 -12.69
N GLY A 120 -15.91 -4.69 -13.76
CA GLY A 120 -15.58 -3.27 -13.69
C GLY A 120 -16.60 -2.50 -12.85
N ASP A 121 -17.89 -2.79 -13.04
CA ASP A 121 -18.98 -2.19 -12.29
C ASP A 121 -18.93 -2.56 -10.79
N ILE A 122 -18.62 -3.83 -10.47
CA ILE A 122 -18.42 -4.26 -9.08
C ILE A 122 -17.27 -3.48 -8.42
N LEU A 123 -16.12 -3.38 -9.09
CA LEU A 123 -14.95 -2.66 -8.58
C LEU A 123 -15.27 -1.18 -8.34
N GLU A 124 -15.88 -0.51 -9.31
CA GLU A 124 -16.22 0.91 -9.22
C GLU A 124 -17.24 1.16 -8.10
N LYS A 125 -18.34 0.40 -8.09
CA LYS A 125 -19.42 0.55 -7.10
C LYS A 125 -18.92 0.34 -5.69
N LYS A 126 -18.17 -0.73 -5.44
CA LYS A 126 -17.71 -1.09 -4.08
C LYS A 126 -16.69 -0.09 -3.53
N ALA A 127 -15.78 0.40 -4.38
CA ALA A 127 -14.85 1.44 -3.95
C ALA A 127 -15.58 2.78 -3.67
N LYS A 128 -16.57 3.14 -4.48
CA LYS A 128 -17.41 4.33 -4.25
C LYS A 128 -18.29 4.21 -3.00
N GLU A 129 -18.82 3.02 -2.67
CA GLU A 129 -19.56 2.76 -1.43
C GLU A 129 -18.74 3.09 -0.17
N ILE A 130 -17.42 2.94 -0.23
CA ILE A 130 -16.47 3.28 0.86
C ILE A 130 -16.13 4.79 0.86
N GLY A 131 -16.44 5.51 -0.23
CA GLY A 131 -16.17 6.93 -0.41
C GLY A 131 -14.87 7.24 -1.15
N VAL A 132 -14.33 6.28 -1.93
CA VAL A 132 -13.17 6.53 -2.80
C VAL A 132 -13.63 7.25 -4.07
N ASN A 133 -12.92 8.33 -4.45
CA ASN A 133 -13.11 8.97 -5.75
C ASN A 133 -12.40 8.17 -6.86
N VAL A 134 -13.13 7.20 -7.41
CA VAL A 134 -12.62 6.34 -8.49
C VAL A 134 -12.65 7.05 -9.84
N LYS A 135 -11.53 7.04 -10.55
CA LYS A 135 -11.38 7.57 -11.90
C LYS A 135 -10.64 6.58 -12.79
N PHE A 136 -11.39 5.59 -13.27
CA PHE A 136 -10.86 4.58 -14.17
C PHE A 136 -10.66 5.11 -15.59
N GLN A 137 -9.61 4.62 -16.24
CA GLN A 137 -9.53 4.52 -17.68
C GLN A 137 -10.43 3.36 -18.12
N TYR A 138 -11.18 3.56 -19.20
CA TYR A 138 -12.02 2.51 -19.79
C TYR A 138 -11.42 2.00 -21.09
N THR A 139 -11.44 0.69 -21.27
CA THR A 139 -11.01 0.01 -22.51
C THR A 139 -12.04 -1.02 -22.95
N ASP A 140 -12.22 -1.16 -24.26
CA ASP A 140 -13.07 -2.21 -24.86
C ASP A 140 -12.26 -3.42 -25.35
N LYS A 141 -10.92 -3.35 -25.26
CA LYS A 141 -10.00 -4.34 -25.84
C LYS A 141 -9.91 -5.64 -25.05
N GLU A 142 -10.04 -5.59 -23.73
CA GLU A 142 -9.86 -6.73 -22.82
C GLU A 142 -10.91 -6.66 -21.69
N SER A 143 -11.26 -7.80 -21.08
CA SER A 143 -12.13 -7.81 -19.89
C SER A 143 -11.46 -7.15 -18.69
N THR A 144 -12.25 -6.73 -17.71
CA THR A 144 -11.71 -6.32 -16.40
C THR A 144 -10.81 -7.42 -15.81
N GLY A 145 -9.70 -7.00 -15.21
CA GLY A 145 -8.71 -7.90 -14.63
C GLY A 145 -9.24 -8.68 -13.43
N THR A 146 -8.68 -9.86 -13.20
CA THR A 146 -9.06 -10.77 -12.13
C THR A 146 -7.83 -11.33 -11.42
N CYS A 147 -7.97 -11.69 -10.15
CA CYS A 147 -6.95 -12.41 -9.40
C CYS A 147 -7.56 -13.69 -8.84
N ALA A 148 -7.00 -14.84 -9.21
CA ALA A 148 -7.36 -16.10 -8.57
C ALA A 148 -6.70 -16.15 -7.20
N VAL A 149 -7.49 -16.32 -6.14
CA VAL A 149 -7.01 -16.41 -4.75
C VAL A 149 -7.40 -17.77 -4.18
N ILE A 150 -6.46 -18.70 -4.18
CA ILE A 150 -6.71 -20.09 -3.78
C ILE A 150 -6.14 -20.30 -2.37
N VAL A 151 -7.03 -20.51 -1.40
CA VAL A 151 -6.67 -20.74 0.00
C VAL A 151 -6.46 -22.22 0.25
N THR A 152 -5.33 -22.60 0.84
CA THR A 152 -5.01 -23.98 1.24
C THR A 152 -4.44 -23.97 2.67
N GLY A 153 -5.28 -24.32 3.65
CA GLY A 153 -4.95 -24.15 5.07
C GLY A 153 -4.71 -22.68 5.40
N LYS A 154 -3.48 -22.34 5.80
CA LYS A 154 -3.07 -20.95 6.12
C LYS A 154 -2.39 -20.23 4.96
N ASN A 155 -2.12 -20.94 3.86
CA ASN A 155 -1.40 -20.41 2.71
C ASN A 155 -2.37 -19.92 1.64
N ARG A 156 -1.94 -18.91 0.86
CA ARG A 156 -2.68 -18.47 -0.33
C ARG A 156 -1.79 -18.41 -1.55
N SER A 157 -2.30 -18.95 -2.65
CA SER A 157 -1.69 -18.78 -3.96
C SER A 157 -2.48 -17.76 -4.76
N MET A 158 -1.79 -16.74 -5.26
CA MET A 158 -2.35 -15.66 -6.06
C MET A 158 -1.83 -15.74 -7.48
N CYS A 159 -2.74 -15.72 -8.44
CA CYS A 159 -2.42 -15.65 -9.86
C CYS A 159 -3.25 -14.55 -10.50
N ALA A 160 -2.59 -13.48 -10.95
CA ALA A 160 -3.26 -12.29 -11.48
C ALA A 160 -3.34 -12.31 -13.02
N ASN A 161 -4.55 -12.25 -13.55
CA ASN A 161 -4.82 -11.96 -14.96
C ASN A 161 -5.16 -10.47 -15.09
N LEU A 162 -4.15 -9.67 -15.46
CA LEU A 162 -4.29 -8.21 -15.49
C LEU A 162 -5.33 -7.73 -16.51
N ALA A 163 -5.42 -8.38 -17.68
CA ALA A 163 -6.37 -8.02 -18.75
C ALA A 163 -6.46 -6.50 -18.98
N ALA A 164 -7.63 -5.88 -18.78
CA ALA A 164 -7.82 -4.42 -18.92
C ALA A 164 -6.85 -3.58 -18.07
N ALA A 165 -6.48 -4.03 -16.88
CA ALA A 165 -5.54 -3.30 -16.03
C ALA A 165 -4.18 -3.10 -16.71
N ASN A 166 -3.76 -4.04 -17.57
CA ASN A 166 -2.51 -3.96 -18.34
C ASN A 166 -2.55 -2.92 -19.47
N LEU A 167 -3.72 -2.33 -19.73
CA LEU A 167 -3.94 -1.36 -20.81
C LEU A 167 -4.00 0.09 -20.30
N PHE A 168 -3.63 0.34 -19.04
CA PHE A 168 -3.52 1.70 -18.54
C PHE A 168 -2.41 2.46 -19.29
N THR A 169 -2.70 3.68 -19.73
CA THR A 169 -1.75 4.51 -20.49
C THR A 169 -1.61 5.91 -19.90
N GLU A 170 -0.50 6.56 -20.24
CA GLU A 170 -0.25 7.95 -19.84
C GLU A 170 -1.29 8.92 -20.42
N ASP A 171 -2.01 8.55 -21.47
CA ASP A 171 -3.11 9.35 -22.03
C ASP A 171 -4.21 9.65 -20.99
N HIS A 172 -4.42 8.75 -20.03
CA HIS A 172 -5.34 9.01 -18.93
C HIS A 172 -4.89 10.20 -18.08
N LEU A 173 -3.58 10.42 -17.96
CA LEU A 173 -2.98 11.56 -17.27
C LEU A 173 -2.87 12.83 -18.15
N ASN A 174 -3.09 12.71 -19.47
CA ASN A 174 -3.13 13.86 -20.38
C ASN A 174 -4.48 14.59 -20.32
N ASN A 175 -5.53 13.94 -19.85
CA ASN A 175 -6.81 14.58 -19.56
C ASN A 175 -6.67 15.56 -18.39
N SER A 176 -7.09 16.82 -18.57
CA SER A 176 -6.93 17.88 -17.58
C SER A 176 -7.72 17.64 -16.29
N GLU A 177 -8.91 17.02 -16.35
CA GLU A 177 -9.70 16.69 -15.17
C GLU A 177 -8.99 15.63 -14.33
N ASN A 178 -8.42 14.60 -14.97
CA ASN A 178 -7.65 13.57 -14.28
C ASN A 178 -6.35 14.16 -13.70
N TRP A 179 -5.62 14.96 -14.48
CA TRP A 179 -4.40 15.60 -13.99
C TRP A 179 -4.67 16.54 -12.81
N SER A 180 -5.83 17.20 -12.77
CA SER A 180 -6.22 18.06 -11.63
C SER A 180 -6.27 17.29 -10.30
N LEU A 181 -6.57 15.99 -10.31
CA LEU A 181 -6.52 15.14 -9.12
C LEU A 181 -5.08 14.85 -8.68
N VAL A 182 -4.16 14.67 -9.64
CA VAL A 182 -2.72 14.59 -9.37
C VAL A 182 -2.22 15.92 -8.78
N GLU A 183 -2.70 17.07 -9.26
CA GLU A 183 -2.36 18.38 -8.71
C GLU A 183 -2.94 18.62 -7.31
N LYS A 184 -4.16 18.14 -7.04
CA LYS A 184 -4.85 18.25 -5.74
C LYS A 184 -4.17 17.42 -4.65
N ALA A 185 -3.79 16.18 -4.97
CA ALA A 185 -3.16 15.25 -4.03
C ALA A 185 -1.89 15.81 -3.39
N GLN A 186 -1.69 15.54 -2.10
CA GLN A 186 -0.45 15.86 -1.39
C GLN A 186 0.39 14.60 -1.13
N PHE A 187 -0.25 13.44 -1.21
CA PHE A 187 0.34 12.13 -1.03
C PHE A 187 -0.04 11.22 -2.20
N TYR A 188 0.90 10.41 -2.64
CA TYR A 188 0.69 9.41 -3.68
C TYR A 188 1.06 8.03 -3.14
N TYR A 189 0.31 6.99 -3.51
CA TYR A 189 0.68 5.61 -3.25
C TYR A 189 0.55 4.76 -4.52
N ILE A 190 1.62 4.09 -4.89
CA ILE A 190 1.65 3.20 -6.06
C ILE A 190 2.33 1.89 -5.65
N ALA A 191 1.58 0.79 -5.64
CA ALA A 191 2.18 -0.54 -5.48
C ALA A 191 3.08 -0.88 -6.68
N GLY A 192 4.17 -1.61 -6.44
CA GLY A 192 5.15 -1.98 -7.47
C GLY A 192 4.54 -2.76 -8.64
N PHE A 193 3.40 -3.42 -8.47
CA PHE A 193 2.68 -4.11 -9.56
C PHE A 193 2.37 -3.20 -10.77
N ALA A 194 2.17 -1.89 -10.54
CA ALA A 194 1.92 -0.95 -11.63
C ALA A 194 3.13 -0.76 -12.56
N LEU A 195 4.35 -1.13 -12.13
CA LEU A 195 5.57 -1.12 -12.95
C LEU A 195 5.47 -2.10 -14.12
N THR A 196 4.60 -3.11 -14.03
CA THR A 196 4.35 -4.06 -15.12
C THR A 196 3.49 -3.47 -16.23
N VAL A 197 2.80 -2.36 -15.95
CA VAL A 197 1.77 -1.79 -16.82
C VAL A 197 2.23 -0.48 -17.45
N SER A 198 2.56 0.52 -16.61
CA SER A 198 2.88 1.86 -17.12
C SER A 198 3.94 2.58 -16.28
N PRO A 199 5.22 2.14 -16.35
CA PRO A 199 6.34 2.90 -15.78
C PRO A 199 6.36 4.40 -16.14
N PRO A 200 6.04 4.83 -17.39
CA PRO A 200 6.00 6.26 -17.72
C PRO A 200 5.00 7.04 -16.87
N SER A 201 3.80 6.51 -16.64
CA SER A 201 2.77 7.14 -15.81
C SER A 201 3.23 7.29 -14.35
N ILE A 202 3.87 6.26 -13.81
CA ILE A 202 4.43 6.27 -12.44
C ILE A 202 5.49 7.35 -12.33
N LEU A 203 6.44 7.36 -13.27
CA LEU A 203 7.56 8.31 -13.25
C LEU A 203 7.08 9.76 -13.41
N ARG A 204 6.04 10.00 -14.21
CA ARG A 204 5.43 11.33 -14.34
C ARG A 204 4.81 11.81 -13.03
N ILE A 205 4.06 10.96 -12.34
CA ILE A 205 3.48 11.30 -11.02
C ILE A 205 4.59 11.52 -9.99
N ALA A 206 5.62 10.67 -10.00
CA ALA A 206 6.75 10.75 -9.07
C ALA A 206 7.57 12.04 -9.24
N LYS A 207 7.85 12.43 -10.49
CA LYS A 207 8.52 13.70 -10.82
C LYS A 207 7.69 14.91 -10.39
N HIS A 208 6.39 14.93 -10.70
CA HIS A 208 5.50 15.99 -10.24
C HIS A 208 5.46 16.09 -8.71
N SER A 209 5.41 14.94 -8.01
CA SER A 209 5.47 14.91 -6.55
C SER A 209 6.74 15.59 -6.04
N HIS A 210 7.90 15.25 -6.63
CA HIS A 210 9.17 15.87 -6.28
C HIS A 210 9.20 17.37 -6.57
N GLU A 211 8.82 17.80 -7.78
CA GLU A 211 8.80 19.20 -8.21
C GLU A 211 7.92 20.09 -7.32
N LYS A 212 6.84 19.52 -6.78
CA LYS A 212 5.90 20.21 -5.89
C LYS A 212 6.14 19.95 -4.40
N ASN A 213 7.23 19.27 -4.07
CA ASN A 213 7.60 18.88 -2.70
C ASN A 213 6.49 18.13 -1.93
N LYS A 214 5.74 17.29 -2.64
CA LYS A 214 4.73 16.38 -2.11
C LYS A 214 5.37 15.07 -1.64
N THR A 215 4.56 14.12 -1.20
CA THR A 215 5.04 12.84 -0.67
C THR A 215 4.68 11.70 -1.61
N PHE A 216 5.67 11.01 -2.14
CA PHE A 216 5.47 9.84 -3.01
C PHE A 216 5.80 8.54 -2.26
N CYS A 217 4.82 7.65 -2.16
CA CYS A 217 4.96 6.35 -1.49
C CYS A 217 4.88 5.22 -2.52
N MET A 218 5.72 4.20 -2.35
CA MET A 218 5.75 3.03 -3.23
C MET A 218 5.92 1.74 -2.42
N ASN A 219 5.49 0.61 -2.96
CA ASN A 219 5.71 -0.71 -2.38
C ASN A 219 6.57 -1.57 -3.32
N LEU A 220 7.47 -2.40 -2.78
CA LEU A 220 8.23 -3.40 -3.54
C LEU A 220 7.30 -4.49 -4.13
N SER A 221 6.24 -4.82 -3.40
CA SER A 221 5.05 -5.61 -3.80
C SER A 221 5.24 -7.09 -4.11
N ALA A 222 6.33 -7.51 -4.74
CA ALA A 222 6.60 -8.92 -5.00
C ALA A 222 8.08 -9.16 -5.39
N PRO A 223 8.67 -10.32 -5.05
CA PRO A 223 10.02 -10.68 -5.47
C PRO A 223 10.27 -10.58 -6.97
N PHE A 224 9.30 -10.98 -7.80
CA PHE A 224 9.44 -10.95 -9.26
C PHE A 224 9.60 -9.52 -9.80
N LEU A 225 9.09 -8.50 -9.09
CA LEU A 225 9.25 -7.10 -9.49
C LEU A 225 10.69 -6.63 -9.26
N CYS A 226 11.30 -7.06 -8.15
CA CYS A 226 12.72 -6.80 -7.88
C CYS A 226 13.64 -7.51 -8.88
N GLN A 227 13.21 -8.65 -9.42
CA GLN A 227 13.98 -9.46 -10.39
C GLN A 227 13.82 -8.97 -11.83
N PHE A 228 12.58 -8.86 -12.31
CA PHE A 228 12.29 -8.66 -13.74
C PHE A 228 11.89 -7.22 -14.09
N PHE A 229 11.51 -6.42 -13.10
CA PHE A 229 11.13 -5.00 -13.26
C PHE A 229 12.07 -4.06 -12.49
N LYS A 230 13.31 -4.52 -12.27
CA LYS A 230 14.37 -3.79 -11.59
C LYS A 230 14.61 -2.41 -12.19
N ASP A 231 14.72 -2.32 -13.52
CA ASP A 231 15.05 -1.06 -14.18
C ASP A 231 13.96 0.02 -13.96
N PRO A 232 12.66 -0.23 -14.24
CA PRO A 232 11.58 0.67 -13.85
C PRO A 232 11.56 1.04 -12.36
N MET A 233 11.80 0.05 -11.48
CA MET A 233 11.84 0.24 -10.03
C MET A 233 12.95 1.22 -9.64
N LEU A 234 14.17 1.01 -10.13
CA LEU A 234 15.33 1.85 -9.84
C LEU A 234 15.24 3.24 -10.48
N GLN A 235 14.52 3.40 -11.59
CA GLN A 235 14.22 4.72 -12.15
C GLN A 235 13.25 5.53 -11.28
N THR A 236 12.33 4.84 -10.60
CA THR A 236 11.30 5.47 -9.74
C THR A 236 11.80 5.71 -8.31
N LEU A 237 12.62 4.80 -7.78
CA LEU A 237 13.12 4.82 -6.40
C LEU A 237 13.71 6.18 -5.94
N PRO A 238 14.45 6.94 -6.77
CA PRO A 238 14.97 8.25 -6.40
C PRO A 238 13.91 9.28 -5.99
N TYR A 239 12.65 9.09 -6.39
CA TYR A 239 11.54 9.98 -6.06
C TYR A 239 10.72 9.49 -4.85
N VAL A 240 10.97 8.28 -4.37
CA VAL A 240 10.19 7.65 -3.28
C VAL A 240 10.60 8.22 -1.93
N ASP A 241 9.63 8.79 -1.21
CA ASP A 241 9.77 9.29 0.16
C ASP A 241 9.47 8.22 1.21
N VAL A 242 8.49 7.33 0.94
CA VAL A 242 8.18 6.18 1.80
C VAL A 242 8.15 4.91 0.96
N LEU A 243 9.04 3.97 1.25
CA LEU A 243 9.12 2.67 0.59
C LEU A 243 8.62 1.58 1.54
N PHE A 244 7.62 0.84 1.10
CA PHE A 244 7.10 -0.34 1.79
C PHE A 244 7.64 -1.62 1.16
N GLY A 245 7.71 -2.67 1.95
CA GLY A 245 7.89 -4.04 1.48
C GLY A 245 7.75 -5.05 2.63
N ASN A 246 7.72 -6.33 2.30
CA ASN A 246 7.93 -7.39 3.28
C ASN A 246 9.39 -7.88 3.29
N GLU A 247 9.69 -8.83 4.17
CA GLU A 247 11.02 -9.41 4.32
C GLU A 247 11.54 -10.05 3.03
N THR A 248 10.70 -10.81 2.33
CA THR A 248 11.11 -11.55 1.14
C THR A 248 11.40 -10.60 -0.02
N GLU A 249 10.60 -9.55 -0.17
CA GLU A 249 10.80 -8.47 -1.13
C GLU A 249 12.07 -7.69 -0.83
N ALA A 250 12.31 -7.33 0.43
CA ALA A 250 13.52 -6.61 0.84
C ALA A 250 14.80 -7.44 0.62
N GLU A 251 14.77 -8.73 0.99
CA GLU A 251 15.87 -9.68 0.75
C GLU A 251 16.10 -9.89 -0.75
N THR A 252 15.04 -10.00 -1.54
CA THR A 252 15.15 -10.13 -3.00
C THR A 252 15.73 -8.86 -3.61
N PHE A 253 15.26 -7.68 -3.20
CA PHE A 253 15.84 -6.41 -3.65
C PHE A 253 17.34 -6.35 -3.33
N ALA A 254 17.74 -6.74 -2.11
CA ALA A 254 19.13 -6.72 -1.68
C ALA A 254 20.00 -7.64 -2.53
N LYS A 255 19.51 -8.86 -2.83
CA LYS A 255 20.17 -9.81 -3.72
C LYS A 255 20.33 -9.24 -5.14
N GLU A 256 19.24 -8.79 -5.75
CA GLU A 256 19.24 -8.31 -7.14
C GLU A 256 20.08 -7.03 -7.32
N ASN A 257 20.32 -6.28 -6.24
CA ASN A 257 21.14 -5.08 -6.23
C ASN A 257 22.53 -5.24 -5.59
N ASN A 258 22.95 -6.48 -5.30
CA ASN A 258 24.25 -6.79 -4.72
C ASN A 258 24.57 -5.97 -3.45
N LEU A 259 23.62 -5.88 -2.52
CA LEU A 259 23.80 -5.11 -1.28
C LEU A 259 24.72 -5.79 -0.25
N GLU A 260 25.17 -7.02 -0.51
CA GLU A 260 26.10 -7.79 0.31
C GLU A 260 25.63 -7.99 1.77
N THR A 261 24.32 -8.13 1.98
CA THR A 261 23.74 -8.41 3.30
C THR A 261 22.40 -9.13 3.18
N THR A 262 22.09 -9.96 4.18
CA THR A 262 20.76 -10.57 4.40
C THR A 262 20.11 -10.04 5.69
N ASP A 263 20.79 -9.16 6.44
CA ASP A 263 20.22 -8.53 7.63
C ASP A 263 19.22 -7.46 7.19
N ARG A 264 17.94 -7.69 7.48
CA ARG A 264 16.81 -6.82 7.11
C ARG A 264 16.95 -5.39 7.66
N LYS A 265 17.60 -5.20 8.81
CA LYS A 265 17.87 -3.86 9.37
C LYS A 265 18.88 -3.12 8.52
N GLU A 266 19.95 -3.80 8.11
CA GLU A 266 20.97 -3.24 7.22
C GLU A 266 20.45 -3.03 5.79
N ILE A 267 19.60 -3.92 5.29
CA ILE A 267 18.87 -3.72 4.02
C ILE A 267 18.01 -2.46 4.12
N GLY A 268 17.26 -2.28 5.21
CA GLY A 268 16.46 -1.09 5.46
C GLY A 268 17.28 0.20 5.45
N LYS A 269 18.43 0.24 6.14
CA LYS A 269 19.36 1.39 6.10
C LYS A 269 19.87 1.69 4.70
N LYS A 270 20.31 0.67 3.96
CA LYS A 270 20.82 0.82 2.58
C LYS A 270 19.73 1.35 1.63
N LEU A 271 18.49 0.91 1.78
CA LEU A 271 17.34 1.44 1.04
C LEU A 271 17.02 2.89 1.45
N ALA A 272 17.10 3.23 2.73
CA ALA A 272 16.85 4.58 3.23
C ALA A 272 17.91 5.57 2.70
N GLY A 273 19.17 5.14 2.67
CA GLY A 273 20.30 5.89 2.10
C GLY A 273 20.45 5.81 0.57
N TRP A 274 19.55 5.11 -0.13
CA TRP A 274 19.62 5.00 -1.59
C TRP A 274 19.48 6.38 -2.25
N LYS A 275 20.10 6.58 -3.43
CA LYS A 275 20.05 7.86 -4.16
C LYS A 275 18.62 8.42 -4.18
N LYS A 276 18.49 9.72 -3.88
CA LYS A 276 17.21 10.43 -3.80
C LYS A 276 17.33 11.80 -4.47
N GLU A 277 16.35 12.17 -5.28
CA GLU A 277 16.32 13.47 -5.98
C GLU A 277 15.90 14.60 -5.01
N ASN A 278 14.92 14.34 -4.14
CA ASN A 278 14.57 15.30 -3.09
C ASN A 278 15.48 15.16 -1.87
N THR A 279 16.49 16.01 -1.78
CA THR A 279 17.45 16.06 -0.64
C THR A 279 16.90 16.76 0.61
N SER A 280 15.73 17.40 0.53
CA SER A 280 15.10 18.08 1.69
C SER A 280 14.30 17.14 2.60
N LYS A 281 14.08 15.90 2.17
CA LYS A 281 13.33 14.87 2.91
C LYS A 281 14.10 13.55 2.89
N SER A 282 14.36 12.98 4.05
CA SER A 282 14.89 11.62 4.17
C SER A 282 13.86 10.58 3.72
N ARG A 283 14.32 9.50 3.09
CA ARG A 283 13.46 8.35 2.77
C ARG A 283 13.17 7.57 4.05
N VAL A 284 11.91 7.17 4.22
CA VAL A 284 11.49 6.17 5.21
C VAL A 284 11.31 4.84 4.50
N VAL A 285 11.89 3.77 5.05
CA VAL A 285 11.71 2.40 4.57
C VAL A 285 11.02 1.61 5.65
N VAL A 286 9.93 0.93 5.30
CA VAL A 286 9.11 0.14 6.22
C VAL A 286 9.07 -1.29 5.71
N ILE A 287 9.66 -2.21 6.48
CA ILE A 287 9.75 -3.64 6.17
C ILE A 287 8.86 -4.39 7.18
N THR A 288 7.77 -4.96 6.68
CA THR A 288 6.92 -5.88 7.43
C THR A 288 7.55 -7.28 7.47
N GLN A 289 7.23 -8.08 8.49
CA GLN A 289 7.87 -9.38 8.73
C GLN A 289 6.89 -10.48 9.18
N GLY A 290 5.67 -10.48 8.65
CA GLY A 290 4.61 -11.39 9.10
C GLY A 290 4.31 -11.24 10.60
N ASP A 291 4.68 -12.24 11.39
CA ASP A 291 4.55 -12.27 12.85
C ASP A 291 5.71 -11.57 13.61
N GLY A 292 6.75 -11.15 12.89
CA GLY A 292 7.87 -10.38 13.41
C GLY A 292 7.59 -8.88 13.52
N ASN A 293 8.46 -8.17 14.23
CA ASN A 293 8.38 -6.71 14.37
C ASN A 293 8.44 -6.00 13.01
N VAL A 294 7.76 -4.86 12.87
CA VAL A 294 7.94 -3.99 11.71
C VAL A 294 9.25 -3.23 11.86
N ILE A 295 10.13 -3.35 10.86
CA ILE A 295 11.39 -2.60 10.80
C ILE A 295 11.12 -1.28 10.07
N VAL A 296 11.52 -0.17 10.68
CA VAL A 296 11.52 1.15 10.05
C VAL A 296 12.94 1.69 10.01
N ALA A 297 13.43 2.02 8.82
CA ALA A 297 14.70 2.70 8.62
C ALA A 297 14.47 4.12 8.08
N GLN A 298 15.18 5.08 8.65
CA GLN A 298 15.22 6.47 8.17
C GLN A 298 16.60 7.04 8.51
N ASP A 299 17.26 7.62 7.50
CA ASP A 299 18.67 8.00 7.60
C ASP A 299 19.52 6.78 8.05
N ASP A 300 20.41 6.95 9.03
CA ASP A 300 21.20 5.87 9.62
C ASP A 300 20.50 5.15 10.79
N ARG A 301 19.23 5.49 11.08
CA ARG A 301 18.49 4.95 12.23
C ARG A 301 17.56 3.82 11.81
N VAL A 302 17.51 2.78 12.64
CA VAL A 302 16.55 1.67 12.53
C VAL A 302 15.79 1.55 13.83
N THR A 303 14.47 1.48 13.73
CA THR A 303 13.54 1.25 14.85
C THR A 303 12.69 0.03 14.54
N GLU A 304 12.38 -0.76 15.56
CA GLU A 304 11.48 -1.91 15.46
C GLU A 304 10.20 -1.62 16.24
N TYR A 305 9.06 -1.93 15.64
CA TYR A 305 7.76 -1.77 16.27
C TYR A 305 7.09 -3.14 16.40
N PRO A 306 6.71 -3.56 17.62
CA PRO A 306 6.04 -4.83 17.80
C PRO A 306 4.68 -4.85 17.10
N ILE A 307 4.32 -6.01 16.54
CA ILE A 307 2.97 -6.25 16.02
C ILE A 307 1.98 -6.45 17.17
N ILE A 308 0.68 -6.41 16.86
CA ILE A 308 -0.36 -6.81 17.80
C ILE A 308 -0.45 -8.35 17.74
N PRO A 309 -0.16 -9.06 18.85
CA PRO A 309 -0.25 -10.52 18.86
C PRO A 309 -1.66 -11.00 18.56
N ILE A 310 -1.76 -12.15 17.88
CA ILE A 310 -3.03 -12.80 17.54
C ILE A 310 -2.88 -14.32 17.69
N ALA A 311 -3.92 -15.01 18.14
CA ALA A 311 -3.90 -16.46 18.20
C ALA A 311 -3.97 -17.04 16.79
N ALA A 312 -3.25 -18.14 16.56
CA ALA A 312 -3.15 -18.74 15.24
C ALA A 312 -4.49 -19.29 14.70
N ASP A 313 -5.48 -19.49 15.58
CA ASP A 313 -6.84 -19.94 15.27
C ASP A 313 -7.79 -18.78 14.93
N ASP A 314 -7.42 -17.55 15.28
CA ASP A 314 -8.18 -16.32 14.91
C ASP A 314 -7.78 -15.82 13.52
N ILE A 315 -6.69 -16.33 12.95
CA ILE A 315 -6.24 -15.99 11.60
C ILE A 315 -7.09 -16.77 10.59
N VAL A 316 -7.92 -16.05 9.86
CA VAL A 316 -8.77 -16.57 8.79
C VAL A 316 -8.04 -16.52 7.45
N ASP A 317 -7.34 -15.42 7.18
CA ASP A 317 -6.75 -15.15 5.86
C ASP A 317 -5.64 -14.10 5.94
N THR A 318 -4.42 -14.41 5.48
CA THR A 318 -3.30 -13.45 5.45
C THR A 318 -3.27 -12.52 4.22
N ASN A 319 -4.15 -12.73 3.23
CA ASN A 319 -4.20 -11.92 2.01
C ASN A 319 -4.57 -10.47 2.31
N GLY A 320 -3.85 -9.55 1.65
CA GLY A 320 -4.07 -8.13 1.82
C GLY A 320 -3.67 -7.61 3.19
N ALA A 321 -3.01 -8.39 4.07
CA ALA A 321 -2.46 -7.89 5.34
C ALA A 321 -1.44 -6.78 5.10
N GLY A 322 -0.56 -6.94 4.09
CA GLY A 322 0.39 -5.91 3.67
C GLY A 322 -0.32 -4.66 3.11
N ASP A 323 -1.33 -4.84 2.26
CA ASP A 323 -2.13 -3.73 1.72
C ASP A 323 -2.85 -2.98 2.84
N ALA A 324 -3.39 -3.72 3.82
CA ALA A 324 -4.06 -3.17 4.98
C ALA A 324 -3.08 -2.43 5.90
N PHE A 325 -1.89 -2.99 6.13
CA PHE A 325 -0.84 -2.28 6.84
C PHE A 325 -0.55 -0.93 6.17
N VAL A 326 -0.38 -0.92 4.85
CA VAL A 326 -0.10 0.30 4.11
C VAL A 326 -1.28 1.29 4.18
N GLY A 327 -2.53 0.85 4.00
CA GLY A 327 -3.68 1.74 4.11
C GLY A 327 -3.82 2.35 5.52
N GLY A 328 -3.55 1.56 6.56
CA GLY A 328 -3.46 2.02 7.95
C GLY A 328 -2.38 3.08 8.15
N TYR A 329 -1.18 2.81 7.66
CA TYR A 329 -0.05 3.74 7.70
C TYR A 329 -0.38 5.05 6.96
N LEU A 330 -0.88 4.95 5.73
CA LEU A 330 -1.21 6.11 4.90
C LEU A 330 -2.30 6.98 5.53
N SER A 331 -3.30 6.38 6.18
CA SER A 331 -4.37 7.13 6.86
C SER A 331 -3.83 8.09 7.93
N GLN A 332 -2.77 7.69 8.64
CA GLN A 332 -2.15 8.53 9.67
C GLN A 332 -1.11 9.48 9.07
N LEU A 333 -0.39 9.03 8.03
CA LEU A 333 0.60 9.84 7.33
C LEU A 333 -0.03 11.11 6.75
N VAL A 334 -1.19 10.99 6.08
CA VAL A 334 -1.88 12.15 5.47
C VAL A 334 -2.41 13.14 6.52
N GLN A 335 -2.55 12.69 7.76
CA GLN A 335 -2.93 13.52 8.92
C GLN A 335 -1.72 14.16 9.62
N GLY A 336 -0.50 13.90 9.15
CA GLY A 336 0.74 14.44 9.72
C GLY A 336 1.10 13.81 11.08
N LYS A 337 0.66 12.57 11.33
CA LYS A 337 1.03 11.83 12.55
C LYS A 337 2.48 11.36 12.50
N SER A 338 3.02 10.94 13.65
CA SER A 338 4.37 10.38 13.75
C SER A 338 4.48 9.04 13.02
N ILE A 339 5.71 8.62 12.69
CA ILE A 339 5.96 7.31 12.08
C ILE A 339 5.45 6.18 13.00
N GLU A 340 5.66 6.30 14.31
CA GLU A 340 5.12 5.38 15.31
C GLU A 340 3.59 5.22 15.21
N GLU A 341 2.85 6.31 15.12
CA GLU A 341 1.39 6.28 14.98
C GLU A 341 0.96 5.68 13.62
N CYS A 342 1.73 5.94 12.56
CA CYS A 342 1.50 5.33 11.26
C CYS A 342 1.68 3.81 11.32
N VAL A 343 2.75 3.32 11.95
CA VAL A 343 3.00 1.89 12.15
C VAL A 343 1.96 1.26 13.06
N ARG A 344 1.55 1.94 14.15
CA ARG A 344 0.49 1.46 15.06
C ARG A 344 -0.83 1.25 14.31
N CYS A 345 -1.22 2.19 13.46
CA CYS A 345 -2.42 2.05 12.63
C CYS A 345 -2.28 0.99 11.54
N GLY A 346 -1.10 0.86 10.94
CA GLY A 346 -0.79 -0.24 10.02
C GLY A 346 -0.96 -1.61 10.70
N ASN A 347 -0.37 -1.80 11.88
CA ASN A 347 -0.49 -3.03 12.66
C ASN A 347 -1.93 -3.32 13.08
N TYR A 348 -2.69 -2.31 13.53
CA TYR A 348 -4.13 -2.46 13.78
C TYR A 348 -4.88 -2.95 12.55
N SER A 349 -4.59 -2.36 11.39
CA SER A 349 -5.29 -2.65 10.15
C SER A 349 -4.98 -4.04 9.63
N ALA A 350 -3.71 -4.45 9.65
CA ALA A 350 -3.30 -5.80 9.31
C ALA A 350 -3.93 -6.83 10.26
N ASN A 351 -3.85 -6.60 11.58
CA ASN A 351 -4.43 -7.47 12.59
C ASN A 351 -5.95 -7.65 12.41
N LEU A 352 -6.67 -6.59 12.04
CA LEU A 352 -8.10 -6.65 11.74
C LEU A 352 -8.41 -7.44 10.47
N VAL A 353 -7.67 -7.20 9.39
CA VAL A 353 -7.92 -7.83 8.09
C VAL A 353 -7.65 -9.32 8.14
N ILE A 354 -6.60 -9.77 8.86
CA ILE A 354 -6.26 -11.20 8.89
C ILE A 354 -7.30 -12.10 9.57
N GLN A 355 -8.24 -11.51 10.29
CA GLN A 355 -9.37 -12.19 10.94
C GLN A 355 -10.59 -12.35 10.01
N ARG A 356 -10.45 -12.02 8.72
CA ARG A 356 -11.56 -11.95 7.76
C ARG A 356 -11.11 -12.42 6.39
N SER A 357 -12.02 -12.97 5.58
CA SER A 357 -11.73 -13.29 4.18
C SER A 357 -11.52 -12.00 3.37
N GLY A 358 -10.40 -11.95 2.65
CA GLY A 358 -9.94 -10.86 1.82
C GLY A 358 -9.58 -9.59 2.61
N CYS A 359 -9.19 -8.54 1.88
CA CYS A 359 -8.97 -7.21 2.45
C CYS A 359 -10.31 -6.52 2.76
N THR A 360 -11.04 -7.04 3.75
CA THR A 360 -12.36 -6.56 4.19
C THR A 360 -12.32 -6.02 5.62
N PHE A 361 -13.27 -5.15 5.96
CA PHE A 361 -13.32 -4.46 7.25
C PHE A 361 -14.77 -4.16 7.66
N PRO A 362 -15.05 -3.95 8.96
CA PRO A 362 -16.38 -3.61 9.45
C PRO A 362 -16.80 -2.20 9.01
N GLU A 363 -18.08 -1.86 9.20
CA GLU A 363 -18.64 -0.56 8.76
C GLU A 363 -17.86 0.65 9.31
N LYS A 364 -17.34 0.58 10.54
CA LYS A 364 -16.65 1.69 11.20
C LYS A 364 -15.32 1.23 11.81
N PRO A 365 -14.25 2.04 11.69
CA PRO A 365 -12.99 1.76 12.39
C PRO A 365 -13.14 1.99 13.89
N SER A 366 -12.38 1.20 14.65
CA SER A 366 -12.24 1.31 16.11
C SER A 366 -10.85 1.74 16.55
N PHE A 367 -9.97 2.09 15.60
CA PHE A 367 -8.64 2.63 15.88
C PHE A 367 -8.77 3.96 16.64
N GLN A 368 -8.19 4.01 17.84
CA GLN A 368 -8.13 5.19 18.70
C GLN A 368 -6.83 5.94 18.49
#